data_AF-A0A180FZL7-F1
#
_entry.id   AF-A0A180FZL7-F1
#
_cell.length_a   1.000
_cell.length_b   1.000
_cell.length_c   1.000
_cell.angle_alpha   90.00
_cell.angle_beta   90.00
_cell.angle_gamma   90.00
#
_symmetry.space_group_name_H-M   'P 1'
#
loop_
_entity.id
_entity.type
_entity.pdbx_description
1 polymer ?
#
loop_
_entity_poly.entity_id
_entity_poly.type
_entity_poly.pdbx_seq_one_letter_code
_entity_poly.pdbx_strand_id
1 'polypeptide(L)'
;MSLLDTSSIKLVTDKLDKDNFTSWRWAITTTLGYKGLDDYILIKQTDEMKKKPEYQQLNKMTTNFIRMHLSTDNLERFVSDVRVYDAKKLWDAIEAHFMAKTMENAASAMDKYFDISFDKGDMDKSITALRHAYRNLCEVAAAKFGKNGLTAMAIVFALRKLPSSFATFRTLQFKEFKEFKEGDVIEMEPFLGALEMEVRRQRESLPQVPSSSTALAVSSSHNSSDAPKKKSR
;
A
#
# COMPACT_ATOMS: atom_id res chain seq x y z
N MET A 1 27.59 -30.04 -8.32
CA MET A 1 26.24 -29.63 -8.77
C MET A 1 25.34 -29.58 -7.55
N SER A 2 25.00 -28.38 -7.07
CA SER A 2 24.06 -28.22 -5.96
C SER A 2 22.66 -28.49 -6.49
N LEU A 3 22.02 -29.56 -6.00
CA LEU A 3 20.61 -29.83 -6.22
C LEU A 3 19.84 -28.64 -5.66
N LEU A 4 19.20 -27.87 -6.54
CA LEU A 4 18.26 -26.82 -6.17
C LEU A 4 17.25 -27.43 -5.19
N ASP A 5 17.29 -26.95 -3.96
CA ASP A 5 16.39 -27.35 -2.90
C ASP A 5 14.95 -27.00 -3.34
N THR A 6 14.16 -28.05 -3.60
CA THR A 6 12.76 -27.95 -4.03
C THR A 6 11.82 -27.91 -2.83
N SER A 7 12.35 -27.75 -1.62
CA SER A 7 11.55 -27.77 -0.40
C SER A 7 10.68 -26.51 -0.24
N SER A 8 9.38 -26.78 -0.12
CA SER A 8 8.26 -25.85 0.05
C SER A 8 7.87 -25.02 -1.18
N ILE A 9 7.23 -25.70 -2.14
CA ILE A 9 6.31 -25.06 -3.10
C ILE A 9 5.08 -24.57 -2.32
N LYS A 10 5.24 -23.48 -1.56
CA LYS A 10 4.13 -22.74 -0.95
C LYS A 10 3.80 -21.57 -1.86
N LEU A 11 2.52 -21.21 -1.91
CA LEU A 11 2.11 -19.94 -2.49
C LEU A 11 2.83 -18.82 -1.73
N VAL A 12 3.56 -17.98 -2.45
CA VAL A 12 4.25 -16.81 -1.86
C VAL A 12 3.37 -15.57 -1.81
N THR A 13 2.21 -15.65 -2.46
CA THR A 13 1.19 -14.61 -2.55
C THR A 13 -0.15 -15.27 -2.89
N ASP A 14 -1.25 -14.57 -2.64
CA ASP A 14 -2.56 -14.98 -3.13
C ASP A 14 -2.52 -15.13 -4.66
N LYS A 15 -3.39 -16.00 -5.20
CA LYS A 15 -3.44 -16.18 -6.64
C LYS A 15 -3.81 -14.88 -7.34
N LEU A 16 -3.18 -14.62 -8.48
CA LEU A 16 -3.43 -13.40 -9.25
C LEU A 16 -4.92 -13.28 -9.58
N ASP A 17 -5.50 -12.16 -9.21
CA ASP A 17 -6.85 -11.73 -9.55
C ASP A 17 -6.82 -10.31 -10.14
N LYS A 18 -8.00 -9.74 -10.40
CA LYS A 18 -8.13 -8.36 -10.92
C LYS A 18 -7.65 -7.29 -9.93
N ASP A 19 -7.62 -7.63 -8.65
CA ASP A 19 -7.47 -6.68 -7.57
C ASP A 19 -6.05 -6.60 -7.00
N ASN A 20 -5.30 -7.69 -7.07
CA ASN A 20 -4.03 -7.86 -6.38
C ASN A 20 -2.78 -7.78 -7.27
N PHE A 21 -2.92 -7.45 -8.57
CA PHE A 21 -1.81 -7.50 -9.54
C PHE A 21 -0.53 -6.80 -9.08
N THR A 22 -0.61 -5.59 -8.50
CA THR A 22 0.58 -4.87 -8.03
C THR A 22 1.32 -5.63 -6.94
N SER A 23 0.61 -6.08 -5.89
CA SER A 23 1.18 -6.84 -4.78
C SER A 23 1.71 -8.20 -5.24
N TRP A 24 0.95 -8.86 -6.12
CA TRP A 24 1.33 -10.12 -6.74
C TRP A 24 2.62 -9.99 -7.56
N ARG A 25 2.71 -8.96 -8.41
CA ARG A 25 3.88 -8.69 -9.26
C ARG A 25 5.15 -8.52 -8.42
N TRP A 26 5.06 -7.75 -7.35
CA TRP A 26 6.17 -7.57 -6.41
C TRP A 26 6.58 -8.88 -5.74
N ALA A 27 5.62 -9.63 -5.18
CA ALA A 27 5.91 -10.89 -4.49
C ALA A 27 6.58 -11.93 -5.41
N ILE A 28 6.08 -12.06 -6.64
CA ILE A 28 6.65 -12.99 -7.64
C ILE A 28 8.04 -12.55 -8.07
N THR A 29 8.23 -11.27 -8.40
CA THR A 29 9.53 -10.74 -8.86
C THR A 29 10.58 -10.91 -7.76
N THR A 30 10.27 -10.54 -6.52
CA THR A 30 11.19 -10.68 -5.39
C THR A 30 11.54 -12.14 -5.11
N THR A 31 10.56 -13.04 -5.19
CA THR A 31 10.82 -14.48 -4.96
C THR A 31 11.67 -15.09 -6.07
N LEU A 32 11.41 -14.71 -7.33
CA LEU A 32 12.24 -15.16 -8.44
C LEU A 32 13.66 -14.63 -8.33
N GLY A 33 13.84 -13.36 -7.91
CA GLY A 33 15.16 -12.79 -7.64
C GLY A 33 15.91 -13.53 -6.53
N TYR A 34 15.22 -13.87 -5.43
CA TYR A 34 15.80 -14.70 -4.38
C TYR A 34 16.23 -16.09 -4.87
N LYS A 35 15.54 -16.64 -5.88
CA LYS A 35 15.86 -17.94 -6.51
C LYS A 35 16.84 -17.83 -7.68
N GLY A 36 17.29 -16.63 -8.06
CA GLY A 36 18.14 -16.40 -9.23
C GLY A 36 17.45 -16.71 -10.57
N LEU A 37 16.13 -16.54 -10.63
CA LEU A 37 15.28 -16.85 -11.78
C LEU A 37 14.62 -15.61 -12.42
N ASP A 38 14.85 -14.43 -11.85
CA ASP A 38 14.27 -13.15 -12.29
C ASP A 38 14.72 -12.74 -13.69
N ASP A 39 15.94 -13.10 -14.12
CA ASP A 39 16.40 -12.87 -15.48
C ASP A 39 15.50 -13.51 -16.55
N TYR A 40 14.78 -14.58 -16.23
CA TYR A 40 13.86 -15.22 -17.18
C TYR A 40 12.59 -14.40 -17.44
N ILE A 41 12.30 -13.37 -16.62
CA ILE A 41 11.17 -12.46 -16.79
C ILE A 41 11.57 -10.99 -17.00
N LEU A 42 12.71 -10.55 -16.42
CA LEU A 42 13.11 -9.14 -16.44
C LEU A 42 13.91 -8.75 -17.69
N ILE A 43 14.75 -9.66 -18.21
CA ILE A 43 15.62 -9.35 -19.36
C ILE A 43 15.13 -9.99 -20.66
N LYS A 44 15.59 -9.41 -21.78
CA LYS A 44 15.35 -9.98 -23.10
C LYS A 44 16.07 -11.32 -23.22
N GLN A 45 15.32 -12.37 -23.53
CA GLN A 45 15.84 -13.72 -23.70
C GLN A 45 16.64 -13.82 -25.01
N THR A 46 17.97 -13.68 -24.93
CA THR A 46 18.86 -13.75 -26.09
C THR A 46 19.07 -15.19 -26.56
N ASP A 47 19.49 -15.35 -27.82
CA ASP A 47 19.77 -16.69 -28.37
C ASP A 47 20.96 -17.36 -27.68
N GLU A 48 21.89 -16.57 -27.13
CA GLU A 48 23.01 -17.06 -26.33
C GLU A 48 22.54 -17.67 -25.00
N MET A 49 21.59 -17.05 -24.32
CA MET A 49 20.99 -17.62 -23.11
C MET A 49 20.25 -18.92 -23.41
N LYS A 50 19.51 -18.96 -24.52
CA LYS A 50 18.74 -20.15 -24.95
C LYS A 50 19.64 -21.35 -25.28
N LYS A 51 20.91 -21.11 -25.63
CA LYS A 51 21.90 -22.16 -25.91
C LYS A 51 22.48 -22.81 -24.64
N LYS A 52 22.28 -22.21 -23.46
CA LYS A 52 22.78 -22.80 -22.20
C LYS A 52 22.06 -24.11 -21.90
N PRO A 53 22.77 -25.16 -21.44
CA PRO A 53 22.17 -26.47 -21.21
C PRO A 53 21.09 -26.43 -20.12
N GLU A 54 21.25 -25.59 -19.09
CA GLU A 54 20.24 -25.42 -18.03
C GLU A 54 19.03 -24.54 -18.42
N TYR A 55 19.05 -23.86 -19.57
CA TYR A 55 18.05 -22.85 -19.93
C TYR A 55 16.62 -23.40 -19.93
N GLN A 56 16.41 -24.54 -20.59
CA GLN A 56 15.07 -25.13 -20.71
C GLN A 56 14.51 -25.54 -19.34
N GLN A 57 15.35 -26.09 -18.46
CA GLN A 57 14.93 -26.50 -17.13
C GLN A 57 14.57 -25.30 -16.26
N LEU A 58 15.40 -24.26 -16.24
CA LEU A 58 15.18 -23.05 -15.45
C LEU A 58 13.98 -22.26 -15.97
N ASN A 59 13.85 -22.10 -17.30
CA ASN A 59 12.68 -21.45 -17.91
C ASN A 59 11.38 -22.21 -17.60
N LYS A 60 11.40 -23.56 -17.61
CA LYS A 60 10.27 -24.39 -17.19
C LYS A 60 9.94 -24.20 -15.70
N MET A 61 10.95 -24.14 -14.84
CA MET A 61 10.77 -23.89 -13.41
C MET A 61 10.12 -22.52 -13.17
N THR A 62 10.63 -21.46 -13.80
CA THR A 62 10.07 -20.11 -13.70
C THR A 62 8.64 -20.06 -14.24
N THR A 63 8.37 -20.67 -15.39
CA THR A 63 7.03 -20.72 -15.98
C THR A 63 6.04 -21.40 -15.03
N ASN A 64 6.40 -22.56 -14.48
CA ASN A 64 5.52 -23.29 -13.56
C ASN A 64 5.33 -22.56 -12.24
N PHE A 65 6.37 -21.88 -11.75
CA PHE A 65 6.27 -21.03 -10.59
C PHE A 65 5.22 -19.93 -10.81
N ILE A 66 5.27 -19.22 -11.93
CA ILE A 66 4.26 -18.19 -12.26
C ILE A 66 2.86 -18.81 -12.35
N ARG A 67 2.70 -19.91 -13.11
CA ARG A 67 1.41 -20.59 -13.30
C ARG A 67 0.73 -20.98 -12.00
N MET A 68 1.49 -21.48 -11.04
CA MET A 68 0.94 -21.88 -9.75
C MET A 68 0.32 -20.71 -8.97
N HIS A 69 0.82 -19.50 -9.21
CA HIS A 69 0.33 -18.27 -8.58
C HIS A 69 -0.75 -17.56 -9.41
N LEU A 70 -1.27 -18.19 -10.47
CA LEU A 70 -2.41 -17.67 -11.23
C LEU A 70 -3.72 -18.32 -10.75
N SER A 71 -4.81 -17.55 -10.79
CA SER A 71 -6.16 -18.11 -10.71
C SER A 71 -6.48 -18.95 -11.94
N THR A 72 -7.51 -19.80 -11.86
CA THR A 72 -7.95 -20.62 -12.99
C THR A 72 -8.32 -19.77 -14.20
N ASP A 73 -9.07 -18.69 -14.01
CA ASP A 73 -9.48 -17.76 -15.07
C ASP A 73 -8.27 -17.13 -15.78
N ASN A 74 -7.23 -16.78 -15.02
CA ASN A 74 -6.00 -16.23 -15.56
C ASN A 74 -5.13 -17.31 -16.25
N LEU A 75 -5.17 -18.55 -15.77
CA LEU A 75 -4.52 -19.68 -16.46
C LEU A 75 -5.14 -19.90 -17.83
N GLU A 76 -6.46 -19.98 -17.92
CA GLU A 76 -7.16 -20.16 -19.21
C GLU A 76 -6.91 -19.00 -20.17
N ARG A 77 -6.76 -17.77 -19.65
CA ARG A 77 -6.50 -16.58 -20.44
C ARG A 77 -5.07 -16.52 -21.01
N PHE A 78 -4.07 -16.81 -20.18
CA PHE A 78 -2.66 -16.59 -20.53
C PHE A 78 -1.92 -17.86 -20.98
N VAL A 79 -2.44 -19.05 -20.65
CA VAL A 79 -1.81 -20.34 -20.95
C VAL A 79 -2.66 -21.08 -21.98
N SER A 80 -2.35 -20.87 -23.26
CA SER A 80 -3.05 -21.56 -24.37
C SER A 80 -2.64 -23.04 -24.50
N ASP A 81 -1.40 -23.39 -24.14
CA ASP A 81 -0.88 -24.76 -24.12
C ASP A 81 -0.02 -24.99 -22.87
N VAL A 82 -0.41 -25.97 -22.05
CA VAL A 82 0.30 -26.36 -20.82
C VAL A 82 1.69 -26.94 -21.09
N ARG A 83 1.98 -27.41 -22.31
CA ARG A 83 3.26 -28.02 -22.71
C ARG A 83 4.31 -27.01 -23.14
N VAL A 84 3.91 -25.78 -23.47
CA VAL A 84 4.82 -24.70 -23.86
C VAL A 84 5.32 -23.99 -22.61
N TYR A 85 6.64 -23.87 -22.45
CA TYR A 85 7.26 -23.18 -21.33
C TYR A 85 8.03 -21.96 -21.82
N ASP A 86 7.49 -20.78 -21.54
CA ASP A 86 8.10 -19.49 -21.89
C ASP A 86 7.71 -18.49 -20.80
N ALA A 87 8.60 -18.34 -19.82
CA ALA A 87 8.36 -17.48 -18.67
C ALA A 87 8.25 -16.01 -19.09
N LYS A 88 9.09 -15.57 -20.04
CA LYS A 88 9.11 -14.19 -20.51
C LYS A 88 7.82 -13.83 -21.23
N LYS A 89 7.40 -14.66 -22.19
CA LYS A 89 6.15 -14.43 -22.93
C LYS A 89 4.93 -14.45 -22.01
N LEU A 90 4.90 -15.38 -21.05
CA LEU A 90 3.82 -15.44 -20.06
C LEU A 90 3.79 -14.18 -19.20
N TRP A 91 4.94 -13.77 -18.66
CA TRP A 91 5.08 -12.56 -17.86
C TRP A 91 4.65 -11.31 -18.62
N ASP A 92 5.12 -11.16 -19.86
CA ASP A 92 4.80 -10.03 -20.72
C ASP A 92 3.30 -9.97 -21.06
N ALA A 93 2.66 -11.13 -21.27
CA ALA A 93 1.22 -11.18 -21.52
C ALA A 93 0.41 -10.76 -20.29
N ILE A 94 0.83 -11.20 -19.10
CA ILE A 94 0.21 -10.79 -17.83
C ILE A 94 0.40 -9.29 -17.61
N GLU A 95 1.64 -8.79 -17.71
CA GLU A 95 1.92 -7.37 -17.58
C GLU A 95 1.14 -6.55 -18.61
N ALA A 96 1.12 -6.96 -19.87
CA ALA A 96 0.39 -6.27 -20.92
C ALA A 96 -1.11 -6.18 -20.62
N HIS A 97 -1.71 -7.21 -20.00
CA HIS A 97 -3.13 -7.20 -19.65
C HIS A 97 -3.45 -6.26 -18.49
N PHE A 98 -2.72 -6.37 -17.37
CA PHE A 98 -3.02 -5.60 -16.16
C PHE A 98 -2.46 -4.17 -16.18
N MET A 99 -1.35 -3.96 -16.90
CA MET A 99 -0.78 -2.62 -17.13
C MET A 99 -1.31 -2.00 -18.41
N ALA A 100 -2.23 -2.66 -19.13
CA ALA A 100 -2.89 -2.04 -20.25
C ALA A 100 -3.53 -0.73 -19.75
N LYS A 101 -3.22 0.36 -20.44
CA LYS A 101 -3.85 1.66 -20.23
C LYS A 101 -5.26 1.63 -20.81
N THR A 102 -6.09 0.67 -20.39
CA THR A 102 -7.51 0.60 -20.74
C THR A 102 -8.30 1.46 -19.76
N MET A 103 -9.47 1.92 -20.18
CA MET A 103 -10.36 2.67 -19.30
C MET A 103 -10.88 1.79 -18.15
N GLU A 104 -11.05 0.50 -18.37
CA GLU A 104 -11.48 -0.48 -17.37
C GLU A 104 -10.44 -0.70 -16.25
N ASN A 105 -9.15 -0.84 -16.61
CA ASN A 105 -8.08 -0.95 -15.62
C ASN A 105 -7.92 0.36 -14.82
N ALA A 106 -8.08 1.50 -15.49
CA ALA A 106 -8.08 2.80 -14.83
C ALA A 106 -9.26 2.96 -13.85
N ALA A 107 -10.47 2.55 -14.25
CA ALA A 107 -11.65 2.55 -13.39
C ALA A 107 -11.44 1.64 -12.16
N SER A 108 -10.97 0.40 -12.38
CA SER A 108 -10.68 -0.54 -11.29
C SER A 108 -9.62 -0.01 -10.31
N ALA A 109 -8.59 0.70 -10.81
CA ALA A 109 -7.60 1.35 -9.96
C ALA A 109 -8.16 2.58 -9.21
N MET A 110 -9.07 3.33 -9.83
CA MET A 110 -9.79 4.43 -9.17
C MET A 110 -10.68 3.90 -8.06
N ASP A 111 -11.45 2.83 -8.30
CA ASP A 111 -12.32 2.21 -7.30
C ASP A 111 -11.51 1.78 -6.07
N LYS A 112 -10.39 1.07 -6.27
CA LYS A 112 -9.49 0.71 -5.16
C LYS A 112 -8.98 1.92 -4.39
N TYR A 113 -8.63 3.00 -5.08
CA TYR A 113 -8.20 4.23 -4.43
C TYR A 113 -9.36 4.89 -3.64
N PHE A 114 -10.58 4.86 -4.21
CA PHE A 114 -11.79 5.38 -3.60
C PHE A 114 -12.45 4.46 -2.57
N ASP A 115 -11.98 3.24 -2.37
CA ASP A 115 -12.41 2.38 -1.28
C ASP A 115 -11.55 2.50 -0.02
N ILE A 116 -10.35 3.09 -0.12
CA ILE A 116 -9.47 3.29 1.05
C ILE A 116 -10.11 4.25 2.05
N SER A 117 -10.43 3.75 3.23
CA SER A 117 -10.88 4.53 4.38
C SER A 117 -9.74 4.76 5.36
N PHE A 118 -9.70 5.94 5.99
CA PHE A 118 -8.75 6.20 7.07
C PHE A 118 -9.30 5.67 8.39
N ASP A 119 -8.70 4.60 8.90
CA ASP A 119 -9.00 4.11 10.24
C ASP A 119 -8.26 4.97 11.28
N LYS A 120 -8.98 5.40 12.33
CA LYS A 120 -8.40 6.15 13.46
C LYS A 120 -7.39 5.30 14.25
N GLY A 121 -7.56 3.98 14.26
CA GLY A 121 -6.68 3.06 14.98
C GLY A 121 -5.35 2.77 14.28
N ASP A 122 -5.29 2.95 12.94
CA ASP A 122 -4.13 2.57 12.13
C ASP A 122 -3.95 3.49 10.91
N MET A 123 -3.69 4.75 11.21
CA MET A 123 -3.54 5.79 10.21
C MET A 123 -2.28 5.56 9.34
N ASP A 124 -1.21 5.03 9.91
CA ASP A 124 0.04 4.75 9.20
C ASP A 124 -0.15 3.67 8.11
N LYS A 125 -0.91 2.59 8.41
CA LYS A 125 -1.29 1.61 7.38
C LYS A 125 -2.18 2.22 6.31
N SER A 126 -3.13 3.07 6.71
CA SER A 126 -4.04 3.74 5.77
C SER A 126 -3.28 4.64 4.78
N ILE A 127 -2.29 5.40 5.27
CA ILE A 127 -1.41 6.25 4.46
C ILE A 127 -0.57 5.40 3.50
N THR A 128 0.00 4.30 4.00
CA THR A 128 0.80 3.38 3.19
C THR A 128 -0.05 2.74 2.08
N ALA A 129 -1.24 2.27 2.40
CA ALA A 129 -2.20 1.74 1.42
C ALA A 129 -2.57 2.79 0.36
N LEU A 130 -2.83 4.04 0.79
CA LEU A 130 -3.13 5.15 -0.11
C LEU A 130 -1.97 5.43 -1.07
N ARG A 131 -0.72 5.41 -0.57
CA ARG A 131 0.50 5.59 -1.39
C ARG A 131 0.61 4.49 -2.45
N HIS A 132 0.41 3.23 -2.08
CA HIS A 132 0.46 2.12 -3.03
C HIS A 132 -0.64 2.18 -4.08
N ALA A 133 -1.89 2.46 -3.67
CA ALA A 133 -3.01 2.59 -4.59
C ALA A 133 -2.82 3.77 -5.55
N TYR A 134 -2.30 4.90 -5.07
CA TYR A 134 -1.98 6.05 -5.92
C TYR A 134 -0.94 5.71 -6.99
N ARG A 135 0.14 4.99 -6.63
CA ARG A 135 1.16 4.57 -7.61
C ARG A 135 0.55 3.69 -8.69
N ASN A 136 -0.25 2.70 -8.30
CA ASN A 136 -0.97 1.84 -9.26
C ASN A 136 -1.90 2.67 -10.17
N LEU A 137 -2.65 3.62 -9.60
CA LEU A 137 -3.52 4.52 -10.36
C LEU A 137 -2.72 5.34 -11.39
N CYS A 138 -1.56 5.91 -11.01
CA CYS A 138 -0.71 6.61 -11.95
C CYS A 138 -0.19 5.72 -13.07
N GLU A 139 0.18 4.48 -12.78
CA GLU A 139 0.70 3.55 -13.79
C GLU A 139 -0.32 3.24 -14.89
N VAL A 140 -1.59 3.03 -14.53
CA VAL A 140 -2.65 2.65 -15.50
C VAL A 140 -3.41 3.85 -16.08
N ALA A 141 -3.56 4.95 -15.32
CA ALA A 141 -4.48 6.04 -15.66
C ALA A 141 -3.77 7.34 -16.07
N ALA A 142 -2.52 7.59 -15.67
CA ALA A 142 -1.87 8.89 -15.90
C ALA A 142 -1.71 9.24 -17.40
N ALA A 143 -1.56 8.23 -18.26
CA ALA A 143 -1.46 8.43 -19.71
C ALA A 143 -2.78 8.87 -20.36
N LYS A 144 -3.93 8.62 -19.72
CA LYS A 144 -5.25 9.02 -20.22
C LYS A 144 -5.77 10.29 -19.58
N PHE A 145 -5.64 10.41 -18.26
CA PHE A 145 -6.23 11.51 -17.49
C PHE A 145 -5.24 12.65 -17.20
N GLY A 146 -3.96 12.46 -17.53
CA GLY A 146 -2.89 13.37 -17.17
C GLY A 146 -2.47 13.19 -15.70
N LYS A 147 -1.17 13.12 -15.46
CA LYS A 147 -0.61 12.90 -14.11
C LYS A 147 -1.08 13.99 -13.13
N ASN A 148 -0.97 15.27 -13.50
CA ASN A 148 -1.28 16.38 -12.60
C ASN A 148 -2.76 16.42 -12.18
N GLY A 149 -3.68 16.21 -13.12
CA GLY A 149 -5.11 16.17 -12.83
C GLY A 149 -5.49 14.99 -11.93
N LEU A 150 -4.88 13.84 -12.19
CA LEU A 150 -5.04 12.65 -11.37
C LEU A 150 -4.48 12.84 -9.94
N THR A 151 -3.30 13.46 -9.79
CA THR A 151 -2.75 13.79 -8.46
C THR A 151 -3.67 14.74 -7.71
N ALA A 152 -4.15 15.79 -8.37
CA ALA A 152 -5.04 16.77 -7.77
C ALA A 152 -6.34 16.11 -7.27
N MET A 153 -6.97 15.30 -8.13
CA MET A 153 -8.14 14.52 -7.77
C MET A 153 -7.85 13.62 -6.57
N ALA A 154 -6.77 12.84 -6.62
CA ALA A 154 -6.38 11.92 -5.55
C ALA A 154 -6.25 12.63 -4.20
N ILE A 155 -5.52 13.76 -4.15
CA ILE A 155 -5.34 14.56 -2.92
C ILE A 155 -6.68 15.09 -2.40
N VAL A 156 -7.53 15.64 -3.28
CA VAL A 156 -8.85 16.16 -2.88
C VAL A 156 -9.70 15.06 -2.26
N PHE A 157 -9.73 13.86 -2.86
CA PHE A 157 -10.48 12.73 -2.32
C PHE A 157 -9.90 12.22 -1.00
N ALA A 158 -8.58 12.13 -0.88
CA ALA A 158 -7.92 11.78 0.38
C ALA A 158 -8.29 12.76 1.50
N LEU A 159 -8.21 14.06 1.23
CA LEU A 159 -8.58 15.12 2.18
C LEU A 159 -10.04 15.03 2.65
N ARG A 160 -10.97 14.73 1.72
CA ARG A 160 -12.40 14.58 2.05
C ARG A 160 -12.68 13.38 2.94
N LYS A 161 -11.90 12.31 2.82
CA LYS A 161 -12.04 11.07 3.60
C LYS A 161 -11.36 11.09 4.96
N LEU A 162 -10.47 12.06 5.21
CA LEU A 162 -9.82 12.17 6.52
C LEU A 162 -10.85 12.30 7.65
N PRO A 163 -10.58 11.74 8.85
CA PRO A 163 -11.45 11.92 10.00
C PRO A 163 -11.62 13.39 10.38
N SER A 164 -12.71 13.71 11.09
CA SER A 164 -13.00 15.08 11.52
C SER A 164 -11.92 15.70 12.42
N SER A 165 -11.09 14.90 13.09
CA SER A 165 -9.94 15.38 13.86
C SER A 165 -8.91 16.11 13.00
N PHE A 166 -8.89 15.89 11.68
CA PHE A 166 -7.97 16.54 10.73
C PHE A 166 -8.61 17.76 10.02
N ALA A 167 -9.71 18.32 10.54
CA ALA A 167 -10.42 19.44 9.90
C ALA A 167 -9.53 20.69 9.68
N THR A 168 -8.65 21.00 10.63
CA THR A 168 -7.70 22.12 10.51
C THR A 168 -6.68 21.85 9.41
N PHE A 169 -6.09 20.65 9.39
CA PHE A 169 -5.16 20.21 8.33
C PHE A 169 -5.83 20.26 6.95
N ARG A 170 -7.06 19.77 6.84
CA ARG A 170 -7.86 19.84 5.60
C ARG A 170 -8.01 21.28 5.12
N THR A 171 -8.31 22.22 6.01
CA THR A 171 -8.50 23.64 5.66
C THR A 171 -7.20 24.28 5.18
N LEU A 172 -6.07 23.98 5.84
CA LEU A 172 -4.75 24.46 5.43
C LEU A 172 -4.36 23.91 4.06
N GLN A 173 -4.51 22.60 3.84
CA GLN A 173 -4.21 21.96 2.56
C GLN A 173 -5.09 22.50 1.43
N PHE A 174 -6.39 22.73 1.65
CA PHE A 174 -7.24 23.36 0.63
C PHE A 174 -6.88 24.82 0.36
N LYS A 175 -6.33 25.54 1.35
CA LYS A 175 -5.86 26.92 1.15
C LYS A 175 -4.61 26.93 0.27
N GLU A 176 -3.64 26.07 0.57
CA GLU A 176 -2.46 25.86 -0.29
C GLU A 176 -2.91 25.48 -1.70
N PHE A 177 -3.88 24.55 -1.84
CA PHE A 177 -4.45 24.13 -3.13
C PHE A 177 -5.08 25.27 -3.94
N LYS A 178 -5.65 26.29 -3.29
CA LYS A 178 -6.22 27.47 -3.98
C LYS A 178 -5.16 28.41 -4.52
N GLU A 179 -3.95 28.35 -3.97
CA GLU A 179 -2.82 29.19 -4.39
C GLU A 179 -2.05 28.56 -5.57
N PHE A 180 -2.26 27.27 -5.85
CA PHE A 180 -1.72 26.60 -7.04
C PHE A 180 -2.30 27.22 -8.31
N LYS A 181 -1.42 27.59 -9.24
CA LYS A 181 -1.77 28.12 -10.55
C LYS A 181 -1.72 27.02 -11.61
N GLU A 182 -2.39 27.27 -12.72
CA GLU A 182 -2.33 26.42 -13.90
C GLU A 182 -0.86 26.33 -14.40
N GLY A 183 -0.26 25.14 -14.28
CA GLY A 183 1.15 24.90 -14.60
C GLY A 183 2.00 24.40 -13.42
N ASP A 184 1.53 24.55 -12.18
CA ASP A 184 2.23 24.06 -11.01
C ASP A 184 2.16 22.53 -10.92
N VAL A 185 3.29 21.90 -10.55
CA VAL A 185 3.38 20.44 -10.42
C VAL A 185 2.88 20.04 -9.04
N ILE A 186 1.74 19.36 -9.03
CA ILE A 186 1.17 18.78 -7.81
C ILE A 186 1.74 17.39 -7.64
N GLU A 187 2.40 17.16 -6.50
CA GLU A 187 2.99 15.88 -6.13
C GLU A 187 2.31 15.28 -4.89
N MET A 188 2.17 13.96 -4.89
CA MET A 188 1.52 13.23 -3.80
C MET A 188 2.44 13.06 -2.57
N GLU A 189 3.75 12.90 -2.77
CA GLU A 189 4.68 12.63 -1.65
C GLU A 189 4.80 13.80 -0.66
N PRO A 190 4.88 15.08 -1.07
CA PRO A 190 4.82 16.20 -0.14
C PRO A 190 3.52 16.23 0.68
N PHE A 191 2.39 15.94 0.05
CA PHE A 191 1.10 15.82 0.74
C PHE A 191 1.09 14.68 1.76
N LEU A 192 1.57 13.49 1.39
CA LEU A 192 1.66 12.34 2.30
C LEU A 192 2.61 12.62 3.46
N GLY A 193 3.75 13.29 3.21
CA GLY A 193 4.69 13.69 4.26
C GLY A 193 4.06 14.69 5.25
N ALA A 194 3.32 15.68 4.76
CA ALA A 194 2.59 16.63 5.60
C ALA A 194 1.50 15.91 6.43
N LEU A 195 0.80 14.95 5.84
CA LEU A 195 -0.19 14.14 6.53
C LEU A 195 0.45 13.27 7.61
N GLU A 196 1.56 12.59 7.33
CA GLU A 196 2.31 11.78 8.32
C GLU A 196 2.79 12.64 9.51
N MET A 197 3.25 13.87 9.26
CA MET A 197 3.62 14.80 10.33
C MET A 197 2.42 15.21 11.18
N GLU A 198 1.27 15.49 10.56
CA GLU A 198 0.05 15.82 11.29
C GLU A 198 -0.45 14.63 12.13
N VAL A 199 -0.36 13.40 11.61
CA VAL A 199 -0.68 12.18 12.36
C VAL A 199 0.21 12.03 13.60
N ARG A 200 1.52 12.26 13.45
CA ARG A 200 2.46 12.25 14.59
C ARG A 200 2.11 13.34 15.61
N ARG A 201 1.83 14.56 15.15
CA ARG A 201 1.39 15.67 16.01
C ARG A 201 0.12 15.32 16.78
N GLN A 202 -0.89 14.73 16.13
CA GLN A 202 -2.12 14.33 16.82
C GLN A 202 -1.86 13.23 17.84
N ARG A 203 -1.01 12.24 17.52
CA ARG A 203 -0.60 11.18 18.43
C ARG A 203 0.14 11.70 19.65
N GLU A 204 0.98 12.72 19.49
CA GLU A 204 1.70 13.40 20.59
C GLU A 204 0.78 14.32 21.41
N SER A 205 -0.26 14.90 20.79
CA SER A 205 -1.23 15.77 21.46
C SER A 205 -2.33 15.01 22.24
N LEU A 206 -2.55 13.73 21.92
CA LEU A 206 -3.35 12.82 22.73
C LEU A 206 -2.55 12.50 23.99
N PRO A 207 -2.96 12.97 25.18
CA PRO A 207 -2.23 12.65 26.40
C PRO A 207 -2.14 11.13 26.53
N GLN A 208 -0.93 10.61 26.73
CA GLN A 208 -0.76 9.33 27.40
C GLN A 208 -1.60 9.42 28.67
N VAL A 209 -2.75 8.75 28.68
CA VAL A 209 -3.53 8.57 29.90
C VAL A 209 -2.57 7.87 30.87
N PRO A 210 -2.12 8.51 31.96
CA PRO A 210 -1.47 7.76 33.01
C PRO A 210 -2.57 6.91 33.60
N SER A 211 -2.47 5.60 33.42
CA SER A 211 -3.26 4.65 34.20
C SER A 211 -3.12 5.00 35.68
N SER A 212 -4.28 5.25 36.30
CA SER A 212 -4.49 5.60 37.71
C SER A 212 -4.20 7.05 38.12
N SER A 213 -5.25 7.86 38.11
CA SER A 213 -5.44 8.89 39.12
C SER A 213 -6.77 8.62 39.80
N THR A 214 -6.71 7.75 40.82
CA THR A 214 -7.81 7.57 41.77
C THR A 214 -7.22 7.66 43.17
N ALA A 215 -7.02 8.88 43.66
CA ALA A 215 -6.85 9.15 45.08
C ALA A 215 -7.06 10.65 45.36
N LEU A 216 -8.31 11.10 45.27
CA LEU A 216 -8.79 12.27 45.99
C LEU A 216 -9.92 11.80 46.90
N ALA A 217 -9.57 11.49 48.15
CA ALA A 217 -10.53 11.35 49.24
C ALA A 217 -9.91 11.88 50.55
N VAL A 218 -10.18 13.17 50.79
CA VAL A 218 -10.59 13.76 52.06
C VAL A 218 -9.85 13.34 53.34
N SER A 219 -9.05 14.26 53.87
CA SER A 219 -9.09 14.60 55.31
C SER A 219 -8.45 15.97 55.56
N SER A 220 -9.19 17.03 55.28
CA SER A 220 -8.94 18.33 55.92
C SER A 220 -9.81 18.42 57.17
N SER A 221 -9.20 18.90 58.26
CA SER A 221 -9.80 19.36 59.54
C SER A 221 -9.52 18.45 60.73
N HIS A 222 -8.41 18.67 61.43
CA HIS A 222 -8.45 19.23 62.79
C HIS A 222 -7.02 19.38 63.32
N ASN A 223 -6.54 20.62 63.40
CA ASN A 223 -5.62 21.01 64.47
C ASN A 223 -5.59 22.54 64.62
N SER A 224 -6.28 23.04 65.65
CA SER A 224 -5.76 24.11 66.51
C SER A 224 -6.72 24.41 67.69
N SER A 225 -6.11 24.35 68.87
CA SER A 225 -6.50 24.87 70.19
C SER A 225 -6.99 26.33 70.17
N ASP A 226 -7.97 26.73 70.99
CA ASP A 226 -7.82 27.10 72.42
C ASP A 226 -9.01 27.99 72.94
N ALA A 227 -9.59 27.62 74.10
CA ALA A 227 -10.28 28.40 75.18
C ALA A 227 -11.45 29.41 74.91
N PRO A 228 -12.25 29.89 75.93
CA PRO A 228 -12.57 29.41 77.30
C PRO A 228 -14.07 29.52 77.77
N LYS A 229 -14.38 28.90 78.94
CA LYS A 229 -15.39 29.24 80.01
C LYS A 229 -16.92 29.35 79.71
N LYS A 230 -17.75 28.50 80.36
CA LYS A 230 -18.61 28.81 81.55
C LYS A 230 -19.70 27.73 81.86
N LYS A 231 -19.68 27.26 83.12
CA LYS A 231 -20.77 26.98 84.10
C LYS A 231 -21.97 26.04 83.83
N SER A 232 -22.33 25.39 84.96
CA SER A 232 -23.61 24.74 85.36
C SER A 232 -23.70 23.27 84.98
N ARG A 233 -23.96 22.30 85.86
CA ARG A 233 -24.56 22.27 87.20
C ARG A 233 -24.04 21.03 87.93
#